data_AF-A0A4Q7LYS2-F1
#
_entry.id   AF-A0A4Q7LYS2-F1
#
_cell.length_a   1.000
_cell.length_b   1.000
_cell.length_c   1.000
_cell.angle_alpha   90.00
_cell.angle_beta   90.00
_cell.angle_gamma   90.00
#
_symmetry.space_group_name_H-M   'P 1'
#
loop_
_entity.id
_entity.type
_entity.pdbx_description
1 polymer ?
#
loop_
_entity_poly.entity_id
_entity_poly.type
_entity_poly.pdbx_seq_one_letter_code
_entity_poly.pdbx_strand_id
1 'polypeptide(L)' 'MAMTLRLTPAEDAALERAAQRRGISKQEAARDAVRRYAEDDEQFAALVAKGIDRYKDALDRLAQGA' A
#
# COMPACT_ATOMS: atom_id res chain seq x y z
N MET A 1 19.17 -11.38 -5.23
CA MET A 1 19.84 -10.11 -5.57
C MET A 1 19.98 -9.30 -4.30
N ALA A 2 21.12 -8.63 -4.08
CA ALA A 2 21.33 -7.78 -2.91
C ALA A 2 21.00 -6.32 -3.28
N MET A 3 20.15 -5.69 -2.47
CA MET A 3 19.81 -4.26 -2.56
C MET A 3 20.18 -3.62 -1.23
N THR A 4 20.85 -2.46 -1.27
CA THR A 4 21.20 -1.70 -0.07
C THR A 4 20.25 -0.51 0.07
N LEU A 5 19.35 -0.57 1.05
CA LEU A 5 18.42 0.50 1.39
C LEU A 5 19.10 1.48 2.35
N ARG A 6 19.13 2.78 2.01
CA ARG A 6 19.61 3.84 2.90
C ARG A 6 18.41 4.47 3.60
N LEU A 7 18.46 4.48 4.93
CA LEU A 7 17.43 5.06 5.79
C LEU A 7 18.05 6.13 6.68
N THR A 8 17.28 7.16 6.98
CA THR A 8 17.57 8.06 8.11
C THR A 8 17.47 7.31 9.43
N PRO A 9 18.08 7.80 10.53
CA PRO A 9 17.95 7.17 11.84
C PRO A 9 16.49 7.02 12.31
N ALA A 10 15.63 7.98 11.97
CA ALA A 10 14.22 7.95 12.33
C ALA A 10 13.45 6.86 11.59
N GLU A 11 13.70 6.70 10.28
CA GLU A 11 13.09 5.66 9.45
C GLU A 11 13.57 4.26 9.88
N ASP A 12 14.86 4.10 10.17
CA ASP A 12 15.42 2.84 10.64
C ASP A 12 14.79 2.41 11.97
N ALA A 13 14.61 3.34 12.90
CA ALA A 13 13.93 3.09 14.17
C ALA A 13 12.44 2.78 13.97
N ALA A 14 11.77 3.43 13.02
CA ALA A 14 10.38 3.14 12.69
C ALA A 14 10.21 1.72 12.11
N LEU A 15 11.10 1.34 11.19
CA LEU A 15 11.13 0.01 10.58
C LEU A 15 11.43 -1.08 11.64
N GLU A 16 12.35 -0.81 12.56
CA GLU A 16 12.67 -1.69 13.68
C GLU A 16 11.44 -1.95 14.55
N ARG A 17 10.76 -0.89 15.00
CA ARG A 17 9.52 -1.02 15.80
C ARG A 17 8.44 -1.78 15.05
N ALA A 18 8.32 -1.58 13.73
CA ALA A 18 7.35 -2.29 12.92
C ALA A 18 7.66 -3.79 12.82
N ALA A 19 8.94 -4.14 12.66
CA ALA A 19 9.40 -5.52 12.64
C ALA A 19 9.15 -6.23 13.99
N GLN A 20 9.50 -5.56 15.09
CA GLN A 20 9.30 -6.08 16.45
C GLN A 20 7.82 -6.36 16.77
N ARG A 21 6.91 -5.42 16.45
CA ARG A 21 5.46 -5.62 16.65
C ARG A 21 4.91 -6.84 15.90
N ARG A 22 5.54 -7.22 14.80
CA ARG A 22 5.12 -8.33 13.93
C ARG A 22 5.90 -9.62 14.19
N GLY A 23 6.91 -9.59 15.06
CA GLY A 23 7.76 -10.75 15.36
C GLY A 23 8.61 -11.21 14.17
N ILE A 24 8.96 -10.30 13.24
CA ILE A 24 9.72 -10.62 12.02
C ILE A 24 11.04 -9.86 11.98
N SER A 25 11.93 -10.26 11.06
CA SER A 25 13.18 -9.53 10.84
C SER A 25 12.94 -8.18 10.17
N LYS A 26 13.87 -7.24 10.38
CA LYS A 26 13.86 -5.92 9.73
C LYS A 26 13.87 -6.00 8.20
N GLN A 27 14.64 -6.96 7.66
CA GLN A 27 14.73 -7.21 6.22
C GLN A 27 13.41 -7.73 5.64
N GLU A 28 12.72 -8.60 6.39
CA GLU A 28 11.41 -9.10 6.00
C GLU A 28 10.35 -7.99 6.06
N ALA A 29 10.36 -7.16 7.10
CA ALA A 29 9.50 -5.98 7.17
C ALA A 29 9.71 -5.03 5.98
N ALA A 30 10.96 -4.82 5.56
CA ALA A 30 11.28 -4.00 4.38
C ALA A 30 10.76 -4.62 3.08
N ARG A 31 10.94 -5.93 2.87
CA ARG A 31 10.39 -6.63 1.69
C ARG A 31 8.86 -6.55 1.64
N ASP A 32 8.20 -6.76 2.77
CA ASP A 32 6.75 -6.65 2.86
C ASP A 32 6.25 -5.24 2.50
N ALA A 33 6.95 -4.21 2.97
CA ALA A 33 6.62 -2.83 2.64
C ALA A 33 6.75 -2.55 1.14
N VAL A 34 7.83 -3.04 0.51
CA VAL A 34 8.02 -2.93 -0.95
C VAL A 34 6.92 -3.66 -1.71
N ARG A 35 6.54 -4.87 -1.30
CA ARG A 35 5.43 -5.63 -1.93
C ARG A 35 4.12 -4.87 -1.84
N ARG A 36 3.75 -4.41 -0.64
CA ARG A 36 2.51 -3.63 -0.45
C ARG A 36 2.50 -2.36 -1.27
N TYR A 37 3.60 -1.62 -1.28
CA TYR A 37 3.73 -0.41 -2.09
C TYR A 37 3.55 -0.70 -3.59
N ALA A 38 4.09 -1.82 -4.08
CA ALA A 38 3.96 -2.23 -5.47
C ALA A 38 2.57 -2.83 -5.82
N GLU A 39 1.93 -3.52 -4.88
CA GLU A 39 0.61 -4.14 -5.05
C GLU A 39 -0.54 -3.12 -4.96
N ASP A 40 -0.39 -2.07 -4.13
CA ASP A 40 -1.42 -1.05 -3.91
C ASP A 40 -1.70 -0.18 -5.15
N ASP A 41 -0.80 -0.09 -6.13
CA ASP A 41 -1.03 0.80 -7.28
C ASP A 41 -1.86 0.14 -8.40
N GLU A 42 -1.54 -1.09 -8.82
CA GLU A 42 -2.22 -1.71 -9.97
C GLU A 42 -3.53 -2.41 -9.61
N GLN A 43 -3.56 -3.17 -8.51
CA GLN A 43 -4.77 -3.91 -8.14
C GLN A 43 -5.86 -3.01 -7.60
N PHE A 44 -5.50 -2.00 -6.80
CA PHE A 44 -6.45 -1.03 -6.29
C PHE A 44 -7.05 -0.19 -7.42
N ALA A 45 -6.22 0.33 -8.33
CA ALA A 45 -6.71 1.08 -9.49
C ALA A 45 -7.65 0.24 -10.37
N ALA A 46 -7.31 -1.03 -10.61
CA ALA A 46 -8.16 -1.95 -11.37
C ALA A 46 -9.50 -2.25 -10.65
N LEU A 47 -9.47 -2.45 -9.33
CA LEU A 47 -10.67 -2.67 -8.51
C LEU A 47 -11.56 -1.43 -8.47
N VAL A 48 -10.97 -0.24 -8.31
CA VAL A 48 -11.68 1.04 -8.34
C VAL A 48 -12.30 1.26 -9.72
N ALA A 49 -11.56 1.05 -10.80
CA ALA A 49 -12.08 1.17 -12.16
C ALA A 49 -13.28 0.23 -12.39
N LYS A 50 -13.17 -1.03 -11.97
CA LYS A 50 -14.27 -2.00 -12.06
C LYS A 50 -15.47 -1.64 -11.18
N GLY A 51 -15.24 -1.06 -10.02
CA GLY A 51 -16.28 -0.56 -9.12
C GLY A 51 -17.02 0.64 -9.71
N ILE A 52 -16.28 1.61 -10.24
CA ILE A 52 -16.84 2.79 -10.91
C ILE A 52 -17.69 2.37 -12.11
N ASP A 53 -17.19 1.46 -12.94
CA ASP A 53 -17.94 0.95 -14.09
C ASP A 53 -19.24 0.25 -13.66
N ARG A 54 -19.16 -0.62 -12.64
CA ARG A 54 -20.34 -1.36 -12.14
C ARG A 54 -21.40 -0.47 -11.50
N TYR A 55 -21.00 0.61 -10.84
CA TYR A 55 -21.91 1.50 -10.10
C TYR A 55 -22.09 2.86 -10.77
N LYS A 56 -21.69 2.99 -12.04
CA LYS A 56 -21.70 4.25 -12.78
C LYS A 56 -23.02 4.99 -12.66
N ASP A 57 -24.13 4.31 -12.91
CA ASP A 57 -25.47 4.91 -12.86
C ASP A 57 -25.87 5.38 -11.46
N ALA A 58 -25.43 4.69 -10.41
CA ALA A 58 -25.71 5.08 -9.02
C ALA A 58 -24.85 6.27 -8.59
N LEU A 59 -23.59 6.29 -9.02
CA LEU A 59 -22.67 7.41 -8.79
C LEU A 59 -23.09 8.66 -9.56
N ASP A 60 -23.54 8.52 -10.80
CA ASP A 60 -24.06 9.64 -11.61
C ASP A 60 -25.31 10.25 -10.97
N ARG A 61 -26.22 9.43 -10.41
CA ARG A 61 -27.39 9.92 -9.67
C ARG A 61 -27.01 10.61 -8.36
N LEU A 62 -26.01 10.09 -7.64
CA LEU A 62 -25.49 10.73 -6.43
C LEU A 62 -24.89 12.11 -6.75
N ALA A 63 -24.13 12.23 -7.85
CA ALA A 63 -23.53 13.48 -8.28
C ALA A 63 -24.57 14.52 -8.75
N GLN A 64 -25.69 14.08 -9.31
CA GLN A 64 -26.78 14.96 -9.74
C GLN A 64 -27.72 15.39 -8.60
N GLY A 65 -27.69 14.68 -7.47
CA GLY A 65 -28.48 14.97 -6.27
C GLY A 65 -27.71 15.72 -5.17
N ALA A 66 -26.44 16.06 -5.41
CA ALA A 66 -25.57 16.81 -4.49
C ALA A 66 -25.56 18.31 -4.79
#